data_AF-A0A1W9P5H9-F1
#
_entry.id   AF-A0A1W9P5H9-F1
#
_cell.length_a   1.000
_cell.length_b   1.000
_cell.length_c   1.000
_cell.angle_alpha   90.00
_cell.angle_beta   90.00
_cell.angle_gamma   90.00
#
_symmetry.space_group_name_H-M   'P 1'
#
loop_
_entity.id
_entity.type
_entity.pdbx_description
1 polymer ?
#
loop_
_entity_poly.entity_id
_entity_poly.type
_entity_poly.pdbx_seq_one_letter_code
_entity_poly.pdbx_strand_id
1 'polypeptide(L)'
;MAFEVTKNIADKDVVIMNAACSDYTPQKFSKNKIKKTKEKINISFKKTKDILSLIKAKRKFTIAFSVDTVDAIKSAKQKMDKKGVDIMIMNPVETAGSDLVKMAIIQKGKRLRQLKQMRKAEAALEIVNIIAESIRN
;
A
#
# COMPACT_ATOMS: atom_id res chain seq x y z
N MET A 1 -11.28 4.05 6.36
CA MET A 1 -9.81 4.16 6.28
C MET A 1 -9.31 5.59 6.06
N ALA A 2 -9.56 6.24 4.91
CA ALA A 2 -9.01 7.59 4.64
C ALA A 2 -9.30 8.64 5.74
N PHE A 3 -10.52 8.62 6.30
CA PHE A 3 -10.91 9.44 7.45
C PHE A 3 -10.04 9.17 8.69
N GLU A 4 -9.96 7.91 9.12
CA GLU A 4 -9.16 7.52 10.29
C GLU A 4 -7.67 7.83 10.14
N VAL A 5 -7.10 7.61 8.94
CA VAL A 5 -5.71 7.99 8.68
C VAL A 5 -5.53 9.50 8.85
N THR A 6 -6.40 10.30 8.26
CA THR A 6 -6.27 11.77 8.32
C THR A 6 -6.45 12.30 9.75
N LYS A 7 -7.31 11.67 10.55
CA LYS A 7 -7.59 12.05 11.94
C LYS A 7 -6.42 11.72 12.88
N ASN A 8 -5.78 10.57 12.72
CA ASN A 8 -4.84 10.02 13.71
C ASN A 8 -3.36 10.12 13.30
N ILE A 9 -3.03 10.76 12.18
CA ILE A 9 -1.64 10.79 11.65
C ILE A 9 -0.78 11.91 12.25
N ALA A 10 -1.39 12.93 12.86
CA ALA A 10 -0.68 14.15 13.25
C ALA A 10 0.50 13.88 14.21
N ASP A 11 0.29 12.99 15.18
CA ASP A 11 1.23 12.62 16.24
C ASP A 11 2.07 11.36 15.90
N LYS A 12 2.02 10.87 14.66
CA LYS A 12 2.79 9.69 14.23
C LYS A 12 4.05 10.09 13.50
N ASP A 13 5.15 9.42 13.80
CA ASP A 13 6.43 9.60 13.11
C ASP A 13 6.51 8.75 11.83
N VAL A 14 5.97 7.53 11.91
CA VAL A 14 6.03 6.51 10.87
C VAL A 14 4.63 6.06 10.46
N VAL A 15 4.41 5.89 9.16
CA VAL A 15 3.16 5.37 8.62
C VAL A 15 3.43 4.18 7.71
N ILE A 16 2.87 3.02 8.04
CA ILE A 16 2.98 1.79 7.24
C ILE A 16 1.65 1.52 6.53
N MET A 17 1.57 1.85 5.24
CA MET A 17 0.39 1.66 4.40
C MET A 17 0.38 0.28 3.73
N ASN A 18 0.17 -0.76 4.53
CA ASN A 18 0.09 -2.16 4.07
C ASN A 18 -1.31 -2.59 3.60
N ALA A 19 -2.35 -1.86 3.98
CA ALA A 19 -3.72 -2.28 3.67
C ALA A 19 -4.05 -2.17 2.17
N ALA A 20 -4.67 -3.21 1.60
CA ALA A 20 -5.17 -3.21 0.23
C ALA A 20 -6.41 -2.31 0.11
N CYS A 21 -6.19 -1.06 -0.24
CA CYS A 21 -7.25 -0.06 -0.41
C CYS A 21 -7.89 -0.19 -1.79
N SER A 22 -9.22 -0.21 -1.87
CA SER A 22 -9.91 -0.19 -3.16
C SER A 22 -9.73 1.16 -3.87
N ASP A 23 -9.36 1.12 -5.16
CA ASP A 23 -9.23 2.31 -6.01
C ASP A 23 -10.58 2.94 -6.38
N TYR A 24 -11.65 2.15 -6.28
CA TYR A 24 -13.00 2.54 -6.67
C TYR A 24 -14.02 2.15 -5.60
N THR A 25 -15.12 2.91 -5.57
CA THR A 25 -16.24 2.68 -4.67
C THR A 25 -17.55 2.83 -5.44
N PRO A 26 -18.63 2.09 -5.11
CA PRO A 26 -19.91 2.25 -5.77
C PRO A 26 -20.36 3.71 -5.76
N GLN A 27 -20.81 4.22 -6.89
CA GLN A 27 -21.29 5.59 -7.00
C GLN A 27 -22.60 5.77 -6.23
N LYS A 28 -23.45 4.73 -6.21
CA LYS A 28 -24.71 4.67 -5.46
C LYS A 28 -24.68 3.44 -4.54
N PHE A 29 -24.87 3.66 -3.25
CA PHE A 29 -24.99 2.60 -2.25
C PHE A 29 -26.47 2.26 -2.03
N SER A 30 -26.79 0.96 -1.96
CA SER A 30 -28.09 0.49 -1.54
C SER A 30 -28.11 0.28 -0.03
N LYS A 31 -29.12 0.82 0.66
CA LYS A 31 -29.33 0.56 2.10
C LYS A 31 -29.80 -0.87 2.38
N ASN A 32 -30.43 -1.51 1.39
CA ASN A 32 -31.01 -2.84 1.50
C ASN A 32 -30.33 -3.82 0.54
N LYS A 33 -30.39 -5.12 0.85
CA LYS A 33 -29.96 -6.19 -0.06
C LYS A 33 -30.68 -6.03 -1.41
N ILE A 34 -29.91 -5.97 -2.49
CA ILE A 34 -30.46 -5.90 -3.85
C ILE A 34 -31.10 -7.26 -4.17
N LYS A 35 -32.42 -7.28 -4.36
CA LYS A 35 -33.17 -8.50 -4.69
C LYS A 35 -32.82 -8.97 -6.12
N LYS A 36 -32.80 -10.29 -6.35
CA LYS A 36 -32.54 -10.91 -7.66
C LYS A 36 -33.78 -10.87 -8.55
N THR A 37 -34.30 -9.67 -8.83
CA THR A 37 -35.52 -9.45 -9.64
C THR A 37 -35.24 -8.95 -11.04
N LYS A 38 -34.01 -8.48 -11.31
CA LYS A 38 -33.59 -8.00 -12.62
C LYS A 38 -32.72 -9.05 -13.30
N GLU A 39 -32.91 -9.26 -14.59
CA GLU A 39 -32.05 -10.15 -15.39
C GLU A 39 -30.60 -9.65 -15.50
N LYS A 40 -30.41 -8.32 -15.51
CA LYS A 40 -29.10 -7.66 -15.56
C LYS A 40 -28.99 -6.58 -14.49
N ILE A 41 -27.80 -6.44 -13.91
CA ILE A 41 -27.46 -5.38 -12.94
C ILE A 41 -26.22 -4.65 -13.46
N ASN A 42 -26.28 -3.32 -13.48
CA ASN A 42 -25.14 -2.46 -13.75
C ASN A 42 -24.79 -1.69 -12.47
N ILE A 43 -23.54 -1.77 -12.03
CA ILE A 43 -23.02 -1.02 -10.88
C ILE A 43 -22.00 -0.02 -11.40
N SER A 44 -22.30 1.26 -11.26
CA SER A 44 -21.33 2.32 -11.57
C SER A 44 -20.43 2.59 -10.36
N PHE A 45 -19.15 2.86 -10.65
CA PHE A 45 -18.13 3.13 -9.66
C PHE A 45 -17.52 4.52 -9.87
N LYS A 46 -17.08 5.13 -8.78
CA LYS A 46 -16.27 6.36 -8.78
C LYS A 46 -14.94 6.11 -8.07
N LYS A 47 -13.91 6.89 -8.43
CA LYS A 47 -12.58 6.79 -7.79
C LYS A 47 -12.66 7.10 -6.29
N THR A 48 -11.88 6.39 -5.49
CA THR A 48 -11.73 6.68 -4.06
C THR A 48 -10.72 7.81 -3.82
N LYS A 49 -10.66 8.29 -2.57
CA LYS A 49 -9.63 9.24 -2.15
C LYS A 49 -8.27 8.54 -2.11
N ASP A 50 -7.26 9.19 -2.66
CA ASP A 50 -5.89 8.70 -2.64
C ASP A 50 -5.24 8.94 -1.27
N ILE A 51 -5.19 7.91 -0.43
CA ILE A 51 -4.74 8.03 0.96
C ILE A 51 -3.26 8.40 1.05
N LEU A 52 -2.40 7.84 0.19
CA LEU A 52 -0.97 8.17 0.19
C LEU A 52 -0.72 9.64 -0.12
N SER A 53 -1.51 10.25 -1.01
CA SER A 53 -1.38 11.68 -1.32
C SER A 53 -1.81 12.56 -0.14
N LEU A 54 -2.78 12.13 0.67
CA LEU A 54 -3.16 12.83 1.90
C LEU A 54 -2.06 12.76 2.96
N ILE A 55 -1.38 11.62 3.07
CA ILE A 55 -0.24 11.42 3.97
C ILE A 55 0.95 12.29 3.55
N LYS A 56 1.26 12.33 2.24
CA LYS A 56 2.34 13.17 1.69
C LYS A 56 2.28 14.62 2.16
N ALA A 57 1.09 15.21 2.18
CA ALA A 57 0.89 16.59 2.59
C ALA A 57 1.28 16.85 4.06
N LYS A 58 1.34 15.80 4.89
CA LYS A 58 1.74 15.85 6.30
C LYS A 58 3.23 15.55 6.53
N ARG A 59 4.00 15.30 5.45
CA ARG A 59 5.46 15.05 5.47
C ARG A 59 5.90 14.00 6.50
N LYS A 60 5.17 12.88 6.57
CA LYS A 60 5.48 11.75 7.47
C LYS A 60 6.41 10.75 6.79
N PHE A 61 7.23 10.05 7.57
CA PHE A 61 8.04 8.95 7.06
C PHE A 61 7.11 7.79 6.66
N THR A 62 7.00 7.56 5.36
CA THR A 62 5.92 6.74 4.80
C THR A 62 6.46 5.49 4.11
N ILE A 63 5.95 4.35 4.53
CA ILE A 63 6.18 3.03 3.93
C ILE A 63 4.89 2.61 3.22
N ALA A 64 5.00 2.20 1.96
CA ALA A 64 3.85 1.69 1.20
C ALA A 64 4.17 0.32 0.59
N PHE A 65 3.11 -0.43 0.32
CA PHE A 65 3.19 -1.73 -0.34
C PHE A 65 2.65 -1.62 -1.76
N SER A 66 3.26 -2.35 -2.68
CA SER A 66 2.75 -2.55 -4.04
C SER A 66 2.85 -4.02 -4.40
N VAL A 67 1.80 -4.54 -5.03
CA VAL A 67 1.87 -5.86 -5.64
C VAL A 67 2.65 -5.75 -6.94
N ASP A 68 3.58 -6.69 -7.17
CA ASP A 68 4.51 -6.72 -8.29
C ASP A 68 3.82 -7.19 -9.59
N THR A 69 4.25 -6.63 -10.73
CA THR A 69 3.90 -7.01 -12.11
C THR A 69 5.15 -6.79 -12.98
N VAL A 70 5.18 -7.27 -14.22
CA VAL A 70 6.39 -7.33 -15.09
C VAL A 70 7.16 -6.00 -15.22
N ASP A 71 6.51 -4.83 -15.05
CA ASP A 71 7.12 -3.48 -15.12
C ASP A 71 7.23 -2.76 -13.76
N ALA A 72 7.10 -3.47 -12.64
CA ALA A 72 6.74 -2.82 -11.39
C ALA A 72 7.85 -2.01 -10.75
N ILE A 73 9.14 -2.25 -11.01
CA ILE A 73 10.22 -1.44 -10.37
C ILE A 73 10.16 0.02 -10.85
N LYS A 74 10.01 0.25 -12.16
CA LYS A 74 9.91 1.60 -12.72
C LYS A 74 8.63 2.28 -12.23
N SER A 75 7.51 1.56 -12.27
CA SER A 75 6.21 2.06 -11.81
C SER A 75 6.22 2.35 -10.30
N ALA A 76 6.88 1.53 -9.50
CA ALA A 76 7.03 1.70 -8.06
C ALA A 76 7.83 2.97 -7.75
N LYS A 77 8.97 3.20 -8.42
CA LYS A 77 9.75 4.45 -8.27
C LYS A 77 8.91 5.68 -8.59
N GLN A 78 8.20 5.68 -9.72
CA GLN A 78 7.32 6.79 -10.10
C GLN A 78 6.20 7.02 -9.07
N LYS A 79 5.60 5.94 -8.56
CA LYS A 79 4.59 6.02 -7.49
C LYS A 79 5.22 6.60 -6.21
N MET A 80 6.42 6.18 -5.84
CA MET A 80 7.13 6.70 -4.66
C MET A 80 7.33 8.20 -4.75
N ASP A 81 7.85 8.71 -5.86
CA ASP A 81 8.11 10.13 -6.05
C ASP A 81 6.80 10.93 -6.07
N LYS A 82 5.81 10.46 -6.84
CA LYS A 82 4.50 11.10 -6.94
C LYS A 82 3.81 11.17 -5.58
N LYS A 83 3.88 10.09 -4.79
CA LYS A 83 3.17 9.93 -3.51
C LYS A 83 4.00 10.28 -2.27
N GLY A 84 5.26 10.66 -2.44
CA GLY A 84 6.14 11.01 -1.33
C GLY A 84 6.41 9.84 -0.39
N VAL A 85 6.42 8.61 -0.91
CA VAL A 85 6.73 7.40 -0.13
C VAL A 85 8.24 7.26 0.00
N ASP A 86 8.74 7.00 1.20
CA ASP A 86 10.17 6.88 1.50
C ASP A 86 10.70 5.47 1.25
N ILE A 87 9.88 4.47 1.58
CA ILE A 87 10.17 3.04 1.34
C ILE A 87 8.97 2.39 0.64
N MET A 88 9.20 1.78 -0.52
CA MET A 88 8.23 0.92 -1.19
C MET A 88 8.64 -0.54 -1.02
N ILE A 89 7.72 -1.33 -0.50
CA ILE A 89 7.83 -2.78 -0.40
C ILE A 89 7.02 -3.38 -1.52
N MET A 90 7.65 -4.20 -2.33
CA MET A 90 7.04 -4.87 -3.47
C MET A 90 6.96 -6.35 -3.19
N ASN A 91 5.76 -6.94 -3.32
CA ASN A 91 5.57 -8.37 -3.16
C ASN A 91 4.82 -8.96 -4.37
N PRO A 92 5.23 -10.13 -4.89
CA PRO A 92 4.54 -10.80 -5.99
C PRO A 92 3.12 -11.23 -5.59
N VAL A 93 2.18 -11.16 -6.55
CA VAL A 93 0.80 -11.63 -6.33
C VAL A 93 0.76 -13.14 -6.11
N GLU A 94 1.74 -13.87 -6.65
CA GLU A 94 1.89 -15.32 -6.57
C GLU A 94 2.07 -15.80 -5.12
N THR A 95 2.57 -14.93 -4.24
CA THR A 95 2.73 -15.22 -2.81
C THR A 95 1.55 -14.72 -1.97
N ALA A 96 0.53 -14.11 -2.59
CA ALA A 96 -0.67 -13.68 -1.89
C ALA A 96 -1.43 -14.91 -1.35
N GLY A 97 -1.72 -14.90 -0.05
CA GLY A 97 -2.37 -16.03 0.64
C GLY A 97 -1.44 -17.14 1.12
N SER A 98 -0.15 -17.14 0.74
CA SER A 98 0.85 -18.08 1.27
C SER A 98 1.43 -17.60 2.62
N ASP A 99 1.97 -18.51 3.44
CA ASP A 99 2.74 -18.13 4.64
C ASP A 99 4.16 -17.64 4.30
N LEU A 100 4.61 -17.93 3.09
CA LEU A 100 5.89 -17.47 2.56
C LEU A 100 5.68 -16.25 1.66
N VAL A 101 6.65 -15.34 1.69
CA VAL A 101 6.66 -14.14 0.86
C VAL A 101 8.04 -13.90 0.29
N LYS A 102 8.09 -13.43 -0.95
CA LYS A 102 9.29 -12.85 -1.56
C LYS A 102 9.05 -11.36 -1.68
N MET A 103 10.06 -10.53 -1.41
CA MET A 103 9.89 -9.08 -1.47
C MET A 103 11.08 -8.40 -2.13
N ALA A 104 10.81 -7.27 -2.78
CA ALA A 104 11.81 -6.31 -3.19
C ALA A 104 11.54 -4.97 -2.49
N ILE A 105 12.60 -4.26 -2.13
CA ILE A 105 12.51 -3.03 -1.35
C ILE A 105 13.23 -1.93 -2.12
N ILE A 106 12.50 -0.82 -2.33
CA ILE A 106 13.02 0.41 -2.90
C ILE A 106 12.99 1.47 -1.81
N GLN A 107 14.13 2.09 -1.56
CA GLN A 107 14.26 3.20 -0.62
C GLN A 107 14.91 4.37 -1.36
N LYS A 108 14.44 5.60 -1.10
CA LYS A 108 15.02 6.81 -1.70
C LYS A 108 16.53 6.87 -1.46
N GLY A 109 17.30 7.13 -2.51
CA GLY A 109 18.76 7.23 -2.44
C GLY A 109 19.52 5.91 -2.22
N LYS A 110 18.84 4.76 -2.09
CA LYS A 110 19.48 3.45 -1.91
C LYS A 110 19.28 2.55 -3.13
N ARG A 111 20.15 1.54 -3.24
CA ARG A 111 20.01 0.48 -4.25
C ARG A 111 18.80 -0.40 -3.95
N LEU A 112 18.21 -0.97 -5.01
CA LEU A 112 17.15 -1.97 -4.90
C LEU A 112 17.64 -3.16 -4.07
N ARG A 113 16.89 -3.57 -3.05
CA ARG A 113 17.16 -4.77 -2.26
C ARG A 113 16.16 -5.86 -2.65
N GLN A 114 16.64 -6.97 -3.18
CA GLN A 114 15.80 -8.16 -3.37
C GLN A 114 16.05 -9.13 -2.22
N LEU A 115 14.97 -9.54 -1.54
CA LEU A 115 15.05 -10.46 -0.42
C LEU A 115 14.76 -11.89 -0.88
N LYS A 116 15.39 -12.85 -0.22
CA LYS A 116 15.05 -14.26 -0.37
C LYS A 116 13.63 -14.52 0.13
N GLN A 117 13.01 -15.57 -0.38
CA GLN A 117 11.71 -16.02 0.13
C GLN A 117 11.86 -16.42 1.61
N MET A 118 10.94 -15.96 2.44
CA MET A 118 10.96 -16.16 3.89
C MET A 118 9.53 -16.20 4.44
N ARG A 119 9.34 -16.55 5.71
CA ARG A 119 8.02 -16.50 6.36
C ARG A 119 7.56 -15.05 6.54
N LYS A 120 6.25 -14.82 6.51
CA LYS A 120 5.66 -13.48 6.73
C LYS A 120 6.11 -12.81 8.04
N ALA A 121 6.30 -13.58 9.11
CA ALA A 121 6.80 -13.05 10.38
C ALA A 121 8.25 -12.54 10.28
N GLU A 122 9.11 -13.28 9.58
CA GLU A 122 10.50 -12.89 9.32
C GLU A 122 10.56 -11.65 8.41
N ALA A 123 9.72 -11.64 7.38
CA ALA A 123 9.55 -10.48 6.50
C ALA A 123 9.11 -9.23 7.25
N ALA A 124 8.16 -9.34 8.19
CA ALA A 124 7.72 -8.22 9.01
C ALA A 124 8.86 -7.68 9.88
N LEU A 125 9.67 -8.56 10.49
CA LEU A 125 10.83 -8.16 11.28
C LEU A 125 11.88 -7.45 10.42
N GLU A 126 12.17 -7.97 9.24
CA GLU A 126 13.11 -7.36 8.29
C GLU A 126 12.64 -5.95 7.88
N ILE A 127 11.35 -5.76 7.61
CA ILE A 127 10.77 -4.45 7.30
C ILE A 127 10.96 -3.48 8.47
N VAL A 128 10.68 -3.92 9.70
CA VAL A 128 10.85 -3.07 10.89
C VAL A 128 12.31 -2.69 11.10
N ASN A 129 13.26 -3.60 10.90
CA ASN A 129 14.69 -3.32 11.00
C ASN A 129 15.11 -2.25 9.98
N ILE A 130 14.68 -2.37 8.73
CA ILE A 130 14.97 -1.39 7.67
C ILE A 130 14.39 -0.02 8.01
N ILE A 131 13.18 0.02 8.57
CA ILE A 131 12.55 1.27 9.02
C ILE A 131 13.38 1.89 10.14
N ALA A 132 13.77 1.11 11.15
CA ALA A 132 14.57 1.58 12.28
C ALA A 132 15.94 2.14 11.84
N GLU A 133 16.65 1.44 10.93
CA GLU A 133 17.89 1.93 10.32
C GLU A 133 17.70 3.25 9.57
N SER A 134 16.52 3.46 8.96
CA SER A 134 16.25 4.63 8.14
C SER A 134 15.90 5.88 8.96
N ILE A 135 15.45 5.71 10.20
CA ILE A 135 15.05 6.82 11.09
C ILE A 135 16.17 7.22 12.05
N ARG A 136 17.13 6.32 12.31
CA ARG A 136 18.30 6.61 13.16
C ARG A 136 19.38 7.46 12.49
N ASN A 137 19.27 7.68 11.18
CA ASN A 137 20.16 8.54 10.39
C ASN A 137 19.48 9.87 10.10
#